data_AF-A0A521WD36-F1
#
_entry.id   AF-A0A521WD36-F1
#
_cell.length_a   1.000
_cell.length_b   1.000
_cell.length_c   1.000
_cell.angle_alpha   90.00
_cell.angle_beta   90.00
_cell.angle_gamma   90.00
#
_symmetry.space_group_name_H-M   'P 1'
#
loop_
_entity.id
_entity.type
_entity.pdbx_description
1 polymer ?
#
loop_
_entity_poly.entity_id
_entity_poly.type
_entity_poly.pdbx_seq_one_letter_code
_entity_poly.pdbx_strand_id
1 'polypeptide(L)'
;MNCKWKDRTVNVLKTIVNPALLFYILTMRRRWILYYAMIIVAGKFQWVFSQPQPESKFPPAIFSNPSDTLLLPYMDSPPVIDGSANDWEELPNYFFHDNDYLAWLQNTVVYKFGWDEQYLYAMVNVNDNHLCTVLENEDTIGIHLNDAIEFWIDAKNDSKEKIDANDFHFISDILNRTVLFRGDKTLMELSPEPKDVPQSAGITPIVYKDIVRAYGTVNSTNDIDTGFILEMAIPWPAIGVEPIEGALVKLDLCLDDQDSALISKNFERTDTVRDKVFLTKYHFVNWSGDHDFGYPSRWRTAKLVGAPNLMTALSKQYPKFWLLAFLLTTFSSFSVIGWMAYRLYKFKRMPARHDFEKGSTGKIVLAAIYETTSVSHQQKITTQARTYIEQNIDKPLSSEILAEHLAMSVRQLQRIVKEEMKSTPTNFIHIIRLEKAAAMLKNKEGNVTEIAYAVGFNDSSHFSRLFKQYYGISPSHYTQQREG
;
A
#
# COMPACT_ATOMS: atom_id res chain seq x y z
N MET A 1 7.41 1.08 -60.04
CA MET A 1 7.75 -0.35 -59.80
C MET A 1 7.41 -0.68 -58.36
N ASN A 2 6.21 -1.24 -58.14
CA ASN A 2 5.61 -1.37 -56.82
C ASN A 2 5.49 -2.84 -56.38
N CYS A 3 5.87 -3.06 -55.13
CA CYS A 3 5.69 -4.19 -54.22
C CYS A 3 4.79 -5.36 -54.66
N LYS A 4 5.35 -6.57 -54.68
CA LYS A 4 4.59 -7.85 -54.74
C LYS A 4 4.99 -8.91 -53.69
N TRP A 5 5.75 -8.56 -52.65
CA TRP A 5 6.24 -9.52 -51.66
C TRP A 5 5.60 -9.45 -50.26
N LYS A 6 4.69 -8.49 -50.00
CA LYS A 6 4.11 -8.27 -48.65
C LYS A 6 2.80 -9.04 -48.38
N ASP A 7 2.07 -9.47 -49.41
CA ASP A 7 0.70 -9.99 -49.22
C ASP A 7 0.58 -11.51 -49.01
N ARG A 8 1.64 -12.30 -49.29
CA ARG A 8 1.57 -13.76 -49.11
C ARG A 8 1.82 -14.25 -47.69
N THR A 9 2.54 -13.50 -46.85
CA THR A 9 2.85 -13.91 -45.47
C THR A 9 1.72 -13.57 -44.48
N VAL A 10 0.95 -12.51 -44.73
CA VAL A 10 -0.13 -12.07 -43.83
C VAL A 10 -1.39 -12.95 -43.95
N ASN A 11 -1.69 -13.49 -45.13
CA ASN A 11 -2.86 -14.35 -45.32
C ASN A 11 -2.69 -15.78 -44.80
N VAL A 12 -1.47 -16.29 -44.70
CA VAL A 12 -1.18 -17.62 -44.10
C VAL A 12 -1.24 -17.59 -42.57
N LEU A 13 -0.93 -16.44 -41.95
CA LEU A 13 -1.00 -16.28 -40.48
C LEU A 13 -2.43 -16.10 -39.96
N LYS A 14 -3.36 -15.55 -40.77
CA LYS A 14 -4.77 -15.42 -40.40
C LYS A 14 -5.56 -16.73 -40.39
N THR A 15 -5.08 -17.77 -41.10
CA THR A 15 -5.77 -19.07 -41.20
C THR A 15 -5.24 -20.12 -40.22
N ILE A 16 -4.08 -19.90 -39.58
CA ILE A 16 -3.39 -20.93 -38.78
C ILE A 16 -3.36 -20.61 -37.28
N VAL A 17 -3.58 -19.36 -36.86
CA VAL A 17 -3.51 -18.97 -35.45
C VAL A 17 -4.90 -18.65 -34.92
N ASN A 18 -5.35 -19.42 -33.92
CA ASN A 18 -6.58 -19.17 -33.16
C ASN A 18 -6.64 -17.67 -32.77
N PRO A 19 -7.72 -16.95 -33.09
CA PRO A 19 -7.83 -15.51 -32.80
C PRO A 19 -7.65 -15.18 -31.32
N ALA A 20 -7.93 -16.12 -30.40
CA ALA A 20 -7.64 -15.97 -28.98
C ALA A 20 -6.12 -15.94 -28.67
N LEU A 21 -5.30 -16.69 -29.41
CA LEU A 21 -3.84 -16.71 -29.24
C LEU A 21 -3.19 -15.45 -29.83
N LEU A 22 -3.70 -14.94 -30.95
CA LEU A 22 -3.25 -13.67 -31.52
C LEU A 22 -3.62 -12.50 -30.60
N PHE A 23 -4.82 -12.52 -30.02
CA PHE A 23 -5.25 -11.56 -29.00
C PHE A 23 -4.41 -11.69 -27.72
N TYR A 24 -4.08 -12.90 -27.26
CA TYR A 24 -3.22 -13.14 -26.10
C TYR A 24 -1.78 -12.68 -26.32
N ILE A 25 -1.20 -12.92 -27.50
CA ILE A 25 0.16 -12.46 -27.84
C ILE A 25 0.22 -10.94 -28.02
N LEU A 26 -0.81 -10.33 -28.60
CA LEU A 26 -0.89 -8.86 -28.76
C LEU A 26 -1.17 -8.15 -27.42
N THR A 27 -1.98 -8.74 -26.54
CA THR A 27 -2.21 -8.22 -25.17
C THR A 27 -1.01 -8.44 -24.26
N MET A 28 -0.30 -9.56 -24.38
CA MET A 28 1.00 -9.79 -23.71
C MET A 28 2.06 -8.81 -24.20
N ARG A 29 2.20 -8.59 -25.52
CA ARG A 29 3.15 -7.58 -26.03
C ARG A 29 2.85 -6.18 -25.50
N ARG A 30 1.57 -5.77 -25.44
CA ARG A 30 1.18 -4.50 -24.83
C ARG A 30 1.46 -4.46 -23.33
N ARG A 31 1.17 -5.53 -22.59
CA ARG A 31 1.44 -5.61 -21.14
C ARG A 31 2.93 -5.65 -20.80
N TRP A 32 3.76 -6.33 -21.59
CA TRP A 32 5.20 -6.37 -21.38
C TRP A 32 5.89 -5.09 -21.82
N ILE A 33 5.42 -4.43 -22.89
CA ILE A 33 5.91 -3.08 -23.26
C ILE A 33 5.46 -2.06 -22.21
N LEU A 34 4.25 -2.16 -21.67
CA LEU A 34 3.79 -1.30 -20.56
C LEU A 34 4.52 -1.60 -19.24
N TYR A 35 4.88 -2.86 -18.96
CA TYR A 35 5.63 -3.27 -17.78
C TYR A 35 7.11 -2.85 -17.87
N TYR A 36 7.76 -3.03 -19.02
CA TYR A 36 9.11 -2.50 -19.25
C TYR A 36 9.13 -0.98 -19.39
N ALA A 37 8.09 -0.36 -19.96
CA ALA A 37 7.94 1.09 -19.94
C ALA A 37 7.69 1.59 -18.50
N MET A 38 6.91 0.88 -17.67
CA MET A 38 6.76 1.22 -16.24
C MET A 38 8.07 1.07 -15.47
N ILE A 39 8.90 0.07 -15.75
CA ILE A 39 10.21 -0.10 -15.10
C ILE A 39 11.21 0.95 -15.58
N ILE A 40 11.20 1.32 -16.86
CA ILE A 40 12.07 2.36 -17.42
C ILE A 40 11.59 3.77 -17.02
N VAL A 41 10.28 3.98 -16.84
CA VAL A 41 9.69 5.24 -16.35
C VAL A 41 9.85 5.35 -14.83
N ALA A 42 9.70 4.27 -14.06
CA ALA A 42 9.92 4.28 -12.61
C ALA A 42 11.39 4.53 -12.22
N GLY A 43 12.34 4.26 -13.12
CA GLY A 43 13.76 4.55 -12.91
C GLY A 43 14.24 5.93 -13.40
N LYS A 44 13.40 6.74 -14.07
CA LYS A 44 13.83 8.01 -14.69
C LYS A 44 12.84 9.17 -14.63
N PHE A 45 11.68 9.04 -13.99
CA PHE A 45 10.72 10.14 -13.82
C PHE A 45 10.49 10.44 -12.34
N GLN A 46 11.49 11.09 -11.73
CA GLN A 46 11.25 12.04 -10.67
C GLN A 46 11.27 13.40 -11.36
N TRP A 47 10.15 14.13 -11.28
CA TRP A 47 9.85 15.47 -11.82
C TRP A 47 8.97 15.58 -13.09
N VAL A 48 7.92 16.40 -12.91
CA VAL A 48 6.98 17.01 -13.88
C VAL A 48 5.79 16.15 -14.33
N PHE A 49 4.86 15.91 -13.41
CA PHE A 49 3.43 16.08 -13.69
C PHE A 49 2.84 16.90 -12.54
N SER A 50 2.37 18.10 -12.85
CA SER A 50 1.49 18.88 -11.98
C SER A 50 0.19 18.09 -11.81
N GLN A 51 0.14 17.27 -10.76
CA GLN A 51 -1.11 16.72 -10.26
C GLN A 51 -1.97 17.90 -9.79
N PRO A 52 -3.29 17.89 -10.04
CA PRO A 52 -4.17 18.83 -9.37
C PRO A 52 -4.01 18.61 -7.87
N GLN A 53 -3.78 19.71 -7.14
CA GLN A 53 -3.67 19.77 -5.69
C GLN A 53 -4.64 18.78 -5.04
N PRO A 54 -4.17 17.75 -4.32
CA PRO A 54 -5.08 16.98 -3.50
C PRO A 54 -5.57 17.94 -2.41
N GLU A 55 -6.86 18.29 -2.45
CA GLU A 55 -7.54 18.90 -1.31
C GLU A 55 -7.11 18.17 -0.04
N SER A 56 -6.63 18.93 0.94
CA SER A 56 -6.04 18.45 2.19
C SER A 56 -6.87 17.33 2.81
N LYS A 57 -6.39 16.09 2.66
CA LYS A 57 -7.04 14.90 3.23
C LYS A 57 -6.54 14.55 4.63
N PHE A 58 -6.14 15.55 5.42
CA PHE A 58 -5.88 15.35 6.84
C PHE A 58 -6.48 16.50 7.67
N PRO A 59 -6.96 16.21 8.90
CA PRO A 59 -7.75 17.14 9.70
C PRO A 59 -6.89 18.31 10.20
N PRO A 60 -7.51 19.38 10.74
CA PRO A 60 -6.78 20.45 11.42
C PRO A 60 -5.97 19.89 12.60
N ALA A 61 -4.96 20.65 13.04
CA ALA A 61 -4.04 20.31 14.11
C ALA A 61 -4.71 19.53 15.26
N ILE A 62 -4.13 18.41 15.66
CA ILE A 62 -4.65 17.63 16.79
C ILE A 62 -4.26 18.39 18.05
N PHE A 63 -5.23 19.10 18.65
CA PHE A 63 -5.12 19.57 20.03
C PHE A 63 -4.96 18.33 20.91
N SER A 64 -3.71 18.00 21.23
CA SER A 64 -3.42 16.75 21.91
C SER A 64 -3.63 16.96 23.40
N ASN A 65 -4.57 16.23 23.99
CA ASN A 65 -4.70 16.22 25.45
C ASN A 65 -3.41 15.62 26.03
N PRO A 66 -2.77 16.21 27.05
CA PRO A 66 -1.52 15.70 27.64
C PRO A 66 -1.60 14.22 28.08
N SER A 67 -2.81 13.69 28.32
CA SER A 67 -3.04 12.27 28.63
C SER A 67 -2.95 11.30 27.43
N ASP A 68 -2.97 11.78 26.19
CA ASP A 68 -3.02 10.92 25.01
C ASP A 68 -1.64 10.34 24.68
N THR A 69 -1.59 9.08 24.26
CA THR A 69 -0.35 8.46 23.77
C THR A 69 0.10 9.15 22.48
N LEU A 70 1.35 9.62 22.46
CA LEU A 70 1.99 10.18 21.28
C LEU A 70 2.34 9.07 20.29
N LEU A 71 1.97 9.23 19.02
CA LEU A 71 2.24 8.22 17.99
C LEU A 71 3.45 8.66 17.17
N LEU A 72 4.42 7.77 17.01
CA LEU A 72 5.66 7.99 16.26
C LEU A 72 5.58 7.17 14.97
N PRO A 73 5.28 7.77 13.81
CA PRO A 73 5.16 7.04 12.55
C PRO A 73 6.51 6.56 12.04
N TYR A 74 6.52 5.34 11.49
CA TYR A 74 7.65 4.80 10.75
C TYR A 74 7.86 5.58 9.44
N MET A 75 9.12 5.91 9.13
CA MET A 75 9.52 6.69 7.96
C MET A 75 10.23 5.80 6.94
N ASP A 76 9.59 5.56 5.79
CA ASP A 76 10.23 4.87 4.66
C ASP A 76 11.35 5.71 4.01
N SER A 77 11.23 7.04 4.10
CA SER A 77 12.21 8.03 3.64
C SER A 77 12.61 8.89 4.85
N PRO A 78 13.74 8.60 5.50
CA PRO A 78 14.18 9.37 6.66
C PRO A 78 14.55 10.82 6.26
N PRO A 79 14.38 11.79 7.18
CA PRO A 79 14.65 13.19 6.89
C PRO A 79 16.16 13.46 6.79
N VAL A 80 16.52 14.49 6.04
CA VAL A 80 17.88 15.03 6.03
C VAL A 80 18.00 16.04 7.16
N ILE A 81 18.89 15.79 8.11
CA ILE A 81 19.14 16.70 9.24
C ILE A 81 19.96 17.91 8.74
N ASP A 82 19.27 18.98 8.30
CA ASP A 82 19.87 20.17 7.68
C ASP A 82 19.32 21.53 8.17
N GLY A 83 18.43 21.49 9.17
CA GLY A 83 17.79 22.63 9.79
C GLY A 83 16.63 23.13 8.94
N SER A 84 15.89 22.22 8.31
CA SER A 84 14.74 22.54 7.44
C SER A 84 13.56 21.62 7.69
N ALA A 85 12.36 22.18 7.80
CA ALA A 85 11.14 21.42 8.03
C ALA A 85 10.55 20.73 6.76
N ASN A 86 11.22 20.82 5.59
CA ASN A 86 10.66 20.38 4.31
C ASN A 86 10.41 18.86 4.22
N ASP A 87 11.24 18.04 4.88
CA ASP A 87 11.12 16.58 4.85
C ASP A 87 10.01 16.05 5.78
N TRP A 88 9.34 16.94 6.52
CA TRP A 88 8.45 16.59 7.62
C TRP A 88 6.97 16.76 7.29
N GLU A 89 6.61 17.19 6.08
CA GLU A 89 5.24 17.59 5.69
C GLU A 89 4.19 16.49 5.90
N GLU A 90 4.56 15.22 5.72
CA GLU A 90 3.64 14.07 5.79
C GLU A 90 3.31 13.62 7.24
N LEU A 91 4.06 14.11 8.23
CA LEU A 91 3.90 13.75 9.63
C LEU A 91 2.89 14.67 10.37
N PRO A 92 2.19 14.15 11.40
CA PRO A 92 1.24 14.94 12.19
C PRO A 92 1.93 16.10 12.90
N ASN A 93 1.29 17.26 12.90
CA ASN A 93 1.70 18.41 13.68
C ASN A 93 1.19 18.28 15.11
N TYR A 94 2.10 18.41 16.06
CA TYR A 94 1.78 18.69 17.45
C TYR A 94 2.29 20.08 17.81
N PHE A 95 1.69 20.72 18.81
CA PHE A 95 2.13 22.04 19.23
C PHE A 95 1.82 22.29 20.71
N PHE A 96 2.59 23.18 21.30
CA PHE A 96 2.29 23.82 22.59
C PHE A 96 2.73 25.29 22.53
N HIS A 97 2.28 26.06 23.51
CA HIS A 97 2.67 27.45 23.68
C HIS A 97 3.33 27.60 25.04
N ASP A 98 4.23 28.57 25.17
CA ASP A 98 4.62 29.00 26.50
C ASP A 98 3.47 29.72 27.21
N ASN A 99 3.54 29.73 28.53
CA ASN A 99 2.52 30.37 29.38
C ASN A 99 2.98 31.78 29.77
N ASP A 100 3.41 32.54 28.76
CA ASP A 100 3.93 33.87 29.03
C ASP A 100 2.79 34.89 29.24
N TYR A 101 2.92 35.72 30.27
CA TYR A 101 1.81 36.57 30.76
C TYR A 101 1.37 37.62 29.73
N LEU A 102 2.22 37.90 28.75
CA LEU A 102 2.03 38.88 27.70
C LEU A 102 1.91 38.16 26.36
N ALA A 103 0.70 38.15 25.78
CA ALA A 103 0.37 37.41 24.55
C ALA A 103 1.23 37.72 23.30
N TRP A 104 2.13 38.69 23.36
CA TRP A 104 3.04 39.09 22.27
C TRP A 104 4.48 38.59 22.46
N LEU A 105 4.80 38.09 23.66
CA LEU A 105 6.01 37.31 23.97
C LEU A 105 5.72 35.80 23.93
N GLN A 106 4.47 35.43 23.64
CA GLN A 106 4.07 34.03 23.67
C GLN A 106 4.69 33.26 22.51
N ASN A 107 5.64 32.37 22.80
CA ASN A 107 6.26 31.50 21.82
C ASN A 107 5.32 30.37 21.42
N THR A 108 5.44 29.93 20.17
CA THR A 108 4.69 28.77 19.66
C THR A 108 5.67 27.71 19.21
N VAL A 109 5.54 26.50 19.77
CA VAL A 109 6.37 25.36 19.40
C VAL A 109 5.54 24.39 18.59
N VAL A 110 5.97 24.10 17.36
CA VAL A 110 5.43 23.03 16.52
C VAL A 110 6.45 21.91 16.46
N TYR A 111 6.06 20.71 16.84
CA TYR A 111 6.96 19.57 16.88
C TYR A 111 6.40 18.35 16.16
N LYS A 112 7.30 17.54 15.62
CA LYS A 112 7.00 16.28 14.95
C LYS A 112 8.03 15.22 15.32
N PHE A 113 7.57 13.97 15.37
CA PHE A 113 8.43 12.81 15.57
C PHE A 113 8.20 11.76 14.50
N GLY A 114 9.25 11.02 14.21
CA GLY A 114 9.21 9.84 13.35
C GLY A 114 10.33 8.89 13.71
N TRP A 115 10.34 7.71 13.12
CA TRP A 115 11.39 6.74 13.37
C TRP A 115 11.68 5.87 12.16
N ASP A 116 12.90 5.33 12.11
CA ASP A 116 13.27 4.19 11.28
C ASP A 116 14.02 3.16 12.12
N GLU A 117 14.59 2.13 11.50
CA GLU A 117 15.29 1.07 12.24
C GLU A 117 16.62 1.53 12.87
N GLN A 118 17.10 2.73 12.56
CA GLN A 118 18.37 3.27 13.03
C GLN A 118 18.20 4.41 14.03
N TYR A 119 17.25 5.31 13.81
CA TYR A 119 17.10 6.54 14.57
C TYR A 119 15.65 6.82 15.00
N LEU A 120 15.56 7.47 16.16
CA LEU A 120 14.45 8.34 16.52
C LEU A 120 14.70 9.72 15.91
N TYR A 121 13.72 10.26 15.21
CA TYR A 121 13.78 11.58 14.60
C TYR A 121 12.85 12.54 15.33
N ALA A 122 13.33 13.77 15.55
CA ALA A 122 12.54 14.89 16.05
C ALA A 122 12.79 16.14 15.20
N MET A 123 11.73 16.89 14.91
CA MET A 123 11.82 18.25 14.41
C MET A 123 10.99 19.15 15.30
N VAL A 124 11.57 20.29 15.65
CA VAL A 124 10.96 21.30 16.49
C VAL A 124 11.14 22.64 15.80
N ASN A 125 10.03 23.28 15.47
CA ASN A 125 9.97 24.61 14.89
C ASN A 125 9.38 25.55 15.95
N VAL A 126 10.21 26.45 16.44
CA VAL A 126 9.85 27.45 17.44
C VAL A 126 9.64 28.77 16.72
N ASN A 127 8.46 29.35 16.89
CA ASN A 127 8.19 30.73 16.53
C ASN A 127 8.43 31.59 17.77
N ASP A 128 9.49 32.37 17.69
CA ASP A 128 10.01 33.23 18.75
C ASP A 128 10.44 34.55 18.12
N ASN A 129 9.94 35.64 18.70
CA ASN A 129 10.14 36.99 18.19
C ASN A 129 11.48 37.59 18.63
N HIS A 130 12.21 36.93 19.52
CA HIS A 130 13.38 37.48 20.21
C HIS A 130 14.42 36.41 20.55
N LEU A 131 15.37 36.21 19.65
CA LEU A 131 16.41 35.20 19.87
C LEU A 131 17.50 35.70 20.84
N CYS A 132 17.61 35.06 21.99
CA CYS A 132 18.43 35.46 23.12
C CYS A 132 19.43 34.38 23.56
N THR A 133 20.65 34.82 23.87
CA THR A 133 21.71 34.00 24.46
C THR A 133 22.45 34.77 25.54
N VAL A 134 22.58 34.18 26.73
CA VAL A 134 23.32 34.77 27.87
C VAL A 134 24.81 34.47 27.76
N LEU A 135 25.16 33.41 27.03
CA LEU A 135 26.51 32.84 26.96
C LEU A 135 27.08 33.03 25.56
N GLU A 136 27.76 34.16 25.34
CA GLU A 136 28.46 34.47 24.08
C GLU A 136 29.78 33.71 23.89
N ASN A 137 30.29 33.04 24.94
CA ASN A 137 31.53 32.26 24.87
C ASN A 137 31.27 30.83 24.33
N GLU A 138 32.29 30.17 23.77
CA GLU A 138 32.20 28.81 23.17
C GLU A 138 31.89 27.68 24.19
N ASP A 139 31.79 27.97 25.48
CA ASP A 139 31.53 26.96 26.51
C ASP A 139 30.08 26.45 26.45
N THR A 140 29.89 25.15 26.67
CA THR A 140 28.58 24.48 26.74
C THR A 140 27.96 24.53 28.15
N ILE A 141 28.63 25.17 29.11
CA ILE A 141 28.16 25.27 30.48
C ILE A 141 27.04 26.29 30.55
N GLY A 142 25.82 25.83 30.83
CA GLY A 142 24.67 26.71 31.03
C GLY A 142 23.89 27.04 29.77
N ILE A 143 24.00 26.23 28.70
CA ILE A 143 23.27 26.47 27.44
C ILE A 143 21.74 26.48 27.60
N HIS A 144 21.20 25.83 28.64
CA HIS A 144 19.79 25.92 29.04
C HIS A 144 19.37 27.34 29.42
N LEU A 145 20.31 28.26 29.70
CA LEU A 145 20.02 29.66 30.00
C LEU A 145 19.91 30.52 28.74
N ASN A 146 19.98 29.94 27.55
CA ASN A 146 19.70 30.60 26.29
C ASN A 146 18.34 30.13 25.78
N ASP A 147 17.89 30.69 24.66
CA ASP A 147 16.83 30.02 23.92
C ASP A 147 17.34 28.66 23.44
N ALA A 148 16.62 27.62 23.85
CA ALA A 148 17.03 26.26 23.63
C ALA A 148 15.83 25.32 23.65
N ILE A 149 16.08 24.10 23.18
CA ILE A 149 15.15 23.00 23.33
C ILE A 149 15.81 21.95 24.21
N GLU A 150 15.10 21.54 25.26
CA GLU A 150 15.41 20.33 26.01
C GLU A 150 14.53 19.17 25.53
N PHE A 151 15.15 18.05 25.23
CA PHE A 151 14.48 16.81 24.85
C PHE A 151 14.83 15.70 25.82
N TRP A 152 13.81 15.11 26.44
CA TRP A 152 13.96 14.10 27.48
C TRP A 152 13.42 12.76 27.00
N ILE A 153 14.09 11.67 27.37
CA ILE A 153 13.71 10.31 26.96
C ILE A 153 13.83 9.36 28.16
N ASP A 154 12.72 8.69 28.52
CA ASP A 154 12.74 7.46 29.31
C ASP A 154 12.72 6.27 28.35
N ALA A 155 13.90 5.69 28.17
CA ALA A 155 14.11 4.64 27.17
C ALA A 155 13.54 3.29 27.59
N LYS A 156 13.31 3.05 28.89
CA LYS A 156 12.71 1.80 29.38
C LYS A 156 11.22 1.92 29.67
N ASN A 157 10.68 3.13 29.61
CA ASN A 157 9.30 3.43 29.97
C ASN A 157 8.98 2.89 31.37
N ASP A 158 9.91 3.05 32.31
CA ASP A 158 9.75 2.59 33.71
C ASP A 158 9.25 3.69 34.65
N SER A 159 9.19 4.94 34.17
CA SER A 159 8.46 6.05 34.80
C SER A 159 8.89 6.34 36.23
N LYS A 160 10.19 6.23 36.53
CA LYS A 160 10.70 6.52 37.87
C LYS A 160 10.45 7.97 38.29
N GLU A 161 10.51 8.19 39.60
CA GLU A 161 10.32 9.51 40.20
C GLU A 161 11.48 10.47 39.89
N LYS A 162 12.67 9.91 39.61
CA LYS A 162 13.89 10.62 39.22
C LYS A 162 14.48 9.95 37.99
N ILE A 163 15.15 10.75 37.18
CA ILE A 163 15.95 10.28 36.04
C ILE A 163 16.99 9.23 36.50
N ASP A 164 17.25 8.20 35.70
CA ASP A 164 18.22 7.16 36.00
C ASP A 164 19.10 6.76 34.80
N ALA A 165 19.92 5.71 34.95
CA ALA A 165 20.87 5.25 33.94
C ALA A 165 20.26 4.83 32.58
N ASN A 166 18.94 4.71 32.46
CA ASN A 166 18.24 4.44 31.21
C ASN A 166 17.53 5.67 30.62
N ASP A 167 17.62 6.81 31.27
CA ASP A 167 16.99 8.04 30.85
C ASP A 167 18.03 9.03 30.31
N PHE A 168 17.60 9.88 29.39
CA PHE A 168 18.46 10.79 28.65
C PHE A 168 17.85 12.18 28.58
N HIS A 169 18.73 13.17 28.60
CA HIS A 169 18.42 14.58 28.50
C HIS A 169 19.35 15.21 27.47
N PHE A 170 18.78 15.71 26.38
CA PHE A 170 19.47 16.41 25.31
C PHE A 170 19.08 17.88 25.36
N ILE A 171 20.05 18.78 25.23
CA ILE A 171 19.81 20.22 25.14
C ILE A 171 20.50 20.71 23.87
N SER A 172 19.78 21.47 23.05
CA SER A 172 20.32 22.12 21.85
C SER A 172 19.87 23.58 21.81
N ASP A 173 20.83 24.50 21.83
CA ASP A 173 20.55 25.95 21.85
C ASP A 173 20.48 26.57 20.45
N ILE A 174 20.03 27.81 20.36
CA ILE A 174 19.94 28.58 19.11
C ILE A 174 21.27 28.80 18.38
N LEU A 175 22.41 28.60 19.06
CA LEU A 175 23.75 28.67 18.46
C LEU A 175 24.26 27.29 18.00
N ASN A 176 23.38 26.29 17.99
CA ASN A 176 23.70 24.91 17.62
C ASN A 176 24.76 24.27 18.54
N ARG A 177 24.78 24.67 19.82
CA ARG A 177 25.58 24.02 20.87
C ARG A 177 24.72 23.01 21.60
N THR A 178 25.35 21.91 22.00
CA THR A 178 24.61 20.74 22.46
C THR A 178 25.21 20.13 23.70
N VAL A 179 24.35 19.65 24.60
CA VAL A 179 24.73 18.93 25.82
C VAL A 179 23.86 17.70 25.93
N LEU A 180 24.46 16.58 26.35
CA LEU A 180 23.77 15.34 26.59
C LEU A 180 24.12 14.76 27.96
N PHE A 181 23.11 14.72 28.81
CA PHE A 181 23.16 14.05 30.09
C PHE A 181 22.43 12.71 30.03
N ARG A 182 23.12 11.64 30.41
CA ARG A 182 22.51 10.36 30.74
C ARG A 182 22.39 10.29 32.25
N GLY A 183 21.24 9.87 32.77
CA GLY A 183 21.03 9.81 34.21
C GLY A 183 22.13 9.03 34.93
N ASP A 184 22.62 9.60 36.03
CA ASP A 184 23.66 8.99 36.86
C ASP A 184 23.11 8.81 38.28
N LYS A 185 23.13 7.57 38.74
CA LYS A 185 22.57 7.21 40.05
C LYS A 185 23.23 7.99 41.20
N THR A 186 24.54 8.18 41.14
CA THR A 186 25.30 8.87 42.20
C THR A 186 24.95 10.35 42.22
N LEU A 187 24.88 10.99 41.06
CA LEU A 187 24.48 12.39 40.96
C LEU A 187 23.03 12.57 41.43
N MET A 188 22.13 11.66 41.07
CA MET A 188 20.72 11.74 41.47
C MET A 188 20.47 11.45 42.96
N GLU A 189 21.37 10.72 43.62
CA GLU A 189 21.38 10.58 45.09
C GLU A 189 21.85 11.88 45.80
N LEU A 190 22.71 12.67 45.14
CA LEU A 190 23.20 13.96 45.66
C LEU A 190 22.25 15.13 45.34
N SER A 191 21.42 14.99 44.31
CA SER A 191 20.37 15.94 43.90
C SER A 191 19.12 15.77 44.77
N PRO A 192 18.85 16.66 45.75
CA PRO A 192 17.75 16.49 46.68
C PRO A 192 16.40 16.41 45.97
N GLU A 193 16.17 17.28 44.97
CA GLU A 193 14.98 17.26 44.14
C GLU A 193 15.25 16.68 42.73
N PRO A 194 14.26 16.07 42.06
CA PRO A 194 14.40 15.61 40.68
C PRO A 194 14.76 16.74 39.71
N LYS A 195 14.31 17.96 40.00
CA LYS A 195 14.68 19.20 39.32
C LYS A 195 16.09 19.73 39.66
N ASP A 196 16.97 18.93 40.24
CA ASP A 196 18.37 19.33 40.44
C ASP A 196 19.29 18.53 39.51
N VAL A 197 18.75 18.09 38.35
CA VAL A 197 19.54 17.40 37.32
C VAL A 197 20.65 18.32 36.82
N PRO A 198 21.91 17.85 36.74
CA PRO A 198 22.98 18.64 36.15
C PRO A 198 22.72 18.93 34.67
N GLN A 199 22.38 20.18 34.34
CA GLN A 199 22.21 20.66 32.97
C GLN A 199 23.54 21.07 32.30
N SER A 200 24.67 20.88 32.99
CA SER A 200 26.01 21.28 32.51
C SER A 200 27.13 20.29 32.87
N ALA A 201 26.82 19.21 33.59
CA ALA A 201 27.83 18.26 34.08
C ALA A 201 27.56 16.86 33.51
N GLY A 202 28.10 16.60 32.33
CA GLY A 202 28.13 15.25 31.77
C GLY A 202 28.40 15.29 30.28
N ILE A 203 29.59 14.91 29.86
CA ILE A 203 29.81 14.52 28.47
C ILE A 203 29.54 13.02 28.41
N THR A 204 28.29 12.66 28.18
CA THR A 204 28.00 11.26 27.80
C THR A 204 28.55 11.08 26.38
N PRO A 205 29.43 10.11 26.11
CA PRO A 205 30.04 9.94 24.78
C PRO A 205 29.08 9.26 23.80
N ILE A 206 27.83 9.73 23.76
CA ILE A 206 26.84 9.32 22.77
C ILE A 206 26.91 10.34 21.64
N VAL A 207 27.17 9.84 20.43
CA VAL A 207 27.13 10.65 19.22
C VAL A 207 25.74 10.53 18.61
N TYR A 208 25.06 11.66 18.47
CA TYR A 208 23.82 11.79 17.71
C TYR A 208 23.99 12.92 16.69
N LYS A 209 23.02 13.08 15.80
CA LYS A 209 23.01 14.19 14.83
C LYS A 209 21.95 15.18 15.26
N ASP A 210 22.32 16.44 15.27
CA ASP A 210 21.37 17.53 15.36
C ASP A 210 21.87 18.76 14.63
N ILE A 211 20.93 19.64 14.33
CA ILE A 211 21.21 20.95 13.76
C ILE A 211 20.11 21.92 14.16
N VAL A 212 20.54 23.10 14.59
CA VAL A 212 19.68 24.25 14.85
C VAL A 212 19.94 25.32 13.81
N ARG A 213 18.88 25.82 13.19
CA ARG A 213 18.91 26.99 12.32
C ARG A 213 18.02 28.08 12.90
N ALA A 214 18.65 29.14 13.39
CA ALA A 214 18.00 30.38 13.77
C ALA A 214 17.62 31.23 12.55
N TYR A 215 16.45 31.86 12.62
CA TYR A 215 15.89 32.77 11.62
C TYR A 215 15.65 34.13 12.26
N GLY A 216 16.71 34.91 12.39
CA GLY A 216 16.69 36.17 13.10
C GLY A 216 18.09 36.71 13.39
N THR A 217 18.17 37.71 14.27
CA THR A 217 19.43 38.21 14.78
C THR A 217 19.53 38.04 16.30
N VAL A 218 20.44 37.14 16.70
CA VAL A 218 20.65 36.81 18.11
C VAL A 218 21.08 38.03 18.92
N ASN A 219 20.51 38.20 20.11
CA ASN A 219 20.74 39.29 21.06
C ASN A 219 20.43 40.70 20.55
N SER A 220 19.65 40.82 19.47
CA SER A 220 19.21 42.11 18.96
C SER A 220 17.87 42.51 19.58
N THR A 221 17.73 43.82 19.84
CA THR A 221 16.50 44.41 20.38
C THR A 221 15.85 45.38 19.39
N ASN A 222 16.33 45.38 18.15
CA ASN A 222 15.99 46.37 17.13
C ASN A 222 15.18 45.77 15.98
N ASP A 223 14.87 44.48 16.05
CA ASP A 223 14.12 43.70 15.10
C ASP A 223 13.22 42.68 15.81
N ILE A 224 12.41 42.02 15.01
CA ILE A 224 11.53 40.93 15.41
C ILE A 224 12.02 39.73 14.63
N ASP A 225 12.37 38.68 15.35
CA ASP A 225 12.83 37.43 14.78
C ASP A 225 11.66 36.55 14.33
N THR A 226 11.99 35.47 13.61
CA THR A 226 11.00 34.47 13.19
C THR A 226 11.07 33.21 14.07
N GLY A 227 12.14 33.05 14.83
CA GLY A 227 12.39 31.88 15.67
C GLY A 227 13.46 30.96 15.10
N PHE A 228 13.35 29.65 15.37
CA PHE A 228 14.39 28.68 14.99
C PHE A 228 13.83 27.28 14.75
N ILE A 229 14.57 26.49 13.97
CA ILE A 229 14.24 25.07 13.71
C ILE A 229 15.37 24.21 14.23
N LEU A 230 15.02 23.22 15.05
CA LEU A 230 15.87 22.11 15.47
C LEU A 230 15.44 20.84 14.73
N GLU A 231 16.41 20.11 14.19
CA GLU A 231 16.23 18.72 13.75
C GLU A 231 17.21 17.82 14.48
N MET A 232 16.76 16.62 14.87
CA MET A 232 17.57 15.63 15.58
C MET A 232 17.36 14.23 15.00
N ALA A 233 18.42 13.44 14.99
CA ALA A 233 18.41 11.99 14.75
C ALA A 233 19.22 11.28 15.84
N ILE A 234 18.52 10.58 16.73
CA ILE A 234 19.08 9.90 17.90
C ILE A 234 19.17 8.40 17.60
N PRO A 235 20.37 7.79 17.58
CA PRO A 235 20.50 6.37 17.29
C PRO A 235 19.84 5.51 18.37
N TRP A 236 18.96 4.58 17.99
CA TRP A 236 18.34 3.65 18.93
C TRP A 236 19.34 2.86 19.78
N PRO A 237 20.48 2.37 19.24
CA PRO A 237 21.49 1.67 20.04
C PRO A 237 22.15 2.57 21.10
N ALA A 238 22.20 3.89 20.87
CA ALA A 238 22.81 4.82 21.82
C ALA A 238 21.96 4.98 23.09
N ILE A 239 20.64 4.86 22.96
CA ILE A 239 19.69 4.94 24.08
C ILE A 239 19.19 3.56 24.56
N GLY A 240 19.65 2.47 23.95
CA GLY A 240 19.36 1.11 24.39
C GLY A 240 17.91 0.66 24.19
N VAL A 241 17.27 1.18 23.13
CA VAL A 241 15.90 0.84 22.69
C VAL A 241 15.97 -0.04 21.45
N GLU A 242 15.12 -1.04 21.36
CA GLU A 242 14.94 -1.83 20.14
C GLU A 242 13.76 -1.25 19.35
N PRO A 243 13.97 -0.73 18.12
CA PRO A 243 12.93 -0.05 17.35
C PRO A 243 12.03 -1.04 16.65
N ILE A 244 11.01 -1.51 17.36
CA ILE A 244 9.98 -2.39 16.84
C ILE A 244 8.62 -1.72 16.91
N GLU A 245 7.73 -2.07 15.97
CA GLU A 245 6.35 -1.59 15.99
C GLU A 245 5.70 -1.92 17.34
N GLY A 246 5.08 -0.91 17.95
CA GLY A 246 4.43 -1.00 19.26
C GLY A 246 5.35 -0.84 20.45
N ALA A 247 6.67 -0.70 20.27
CA ALA A 247 7.58 -0.31 21.35
C ALA A 247 7.14 1.02 21.96
N LEU A 248 7.36 1.13 23.27
CA LEU A 248 7.00 2.29 24.07
C LEU A 248 8.25 2.91 24.67
N VAL A 249 8.33 4.23 24.57
CA VAL A 249 9.26 5.08 25.33
C VAL A 249 8.44 6.19 25.97
N LYS A 250 8.99 6.93 26.93
CA LYS A 250 8.41 8.23 27.29
C LYS A 250 9.32 9.34 26.84
N LEU A 251 8.70 10.46 26.52
CA LEU A 251 9.36 11.63 26.01
C LEU A 251 8.90 12.85 26.81
N ASP A 252 9.72 13.89 26.82
CA ASP A 252 9.30 15.25 27.18
C ASP A 252 10.01 16.24 26.26
N LEU A 253 9.36 17.37 25.99
CA LEU A 253 9.92 18.44 25.17
C LEU A 253 9.70 19.76 25.91
N CYS A 254 10.79 20.48 26.16
CA CYS A 254 10.79 21.77 26.83
C CYS A 254 11.33 22.86 25.90
N LEU A 255 10.67 24.01 25.93
CA LEU A 255 11.22 25.25 25.39
C LEU A 255 11.83 26.03 26.55
N ASP A 256 13.08 26.40 26.36
CA ASP A 256 13.81 27.37 27.16
C ASP A 256 13.70 28.73 26.44
N ASP A 257 13.17 29.73 27.14
CA ASP A 257 12.95 31.08 26.64
C ASP A 257 13.68 32.09 27.54
N GLN A 258 14.55 32.87 26.90
CA GLN A 258 15.42 33.85 27.53
C GLN A 258 15.10 35.30 27.14
N ASP A 259 13.83 35.65 27.02
CA ASP A 259 13.40 37.03 26.82
C ASP A 259 13.62 37.96 28.02
N SER A 260 13.85 37.42 29.21
CA SER A 260 14.02 38.20 30.44
C SER A 260 15.19 39.21 30.38
N ALA A 261 16.19 38.97 29.51
CA ALA A 261 17.30 39.90 29.26
C ALA A 261 16.86 41.18 28.52
N LEU A 262 15.78 41.14 27.73
CA LEU A 262 15.16 42.31 27.09
C LEU A 262 14.46 43.20 28.12
N ILE A 263 13.80 42.57 29.09
CA ILE A 263 13.07 43.25 30.17
C ILE A 263 14.06 43.87 31.17
N SER A 264 15.19 43.21 31.44
CA SER A 264 16.19 43.65 32.43
C SER A 264 17.11 44.79 31.95
N LYS A 265 17.10 45.20 30.67
CA LYS A 265 17.81 46.41 30.22
C LYS A 265 17.34 47.69 30.95
N ASN A 266 16.18 47.65 31.61
CA ASN A 266 15.68 48.72 32.48
C ASN A 266 16.12 48.60 33.95
N PHE A 267 16.88 47.57 34.35
CA PHE A 267 17.41 47.40 35.70
C PHE A 267 18.93 47.57 35.70
N GLU A 268 19.42 48.55 36.46
CA GLU A 268 20.83 48.95 36.48
C GLU A 268 21.78 47.81 36.89
N ARG A 269 22.67 47.45 35.95
CA ARG A 269 24.13 47.27 36.11
C ARG A 269 24.60 46.49 37.35
N THR A 270 24.82 45.19 37.18
CA THR A 270 25.81 44.43 37.98
C THR A 270 26.65 43.52 37.06
N ASP A 271 27.98 43.61 37.19
CA ASP A 271 28.97 43.15 36.21
C ASP A 271 29.50 41.72 36.45
N THR A 272 28.78 40.86 37.18
CA THR A 272 29.21 39.45 37.35
C THR A 272 28.29 38.48 36.61
N VAL A 273 28.87 37.43 36.01
CA VAL A 273 28.12 36.32 35.38
C VAL A 273 27.11 35.72 36.36
N ARG A 274 27.46 35.66 37.65
CA ARG A 274 26.54 35.25 38.72
C ARG A 274 25.32 36.17 38.80
N ASP A 275 25.53 37.48 38.84
CA ASP A 275 24.42 38.43 39.02
C ASP A 275 23.49 38.48 37.78
N LYS A 276 24.02 38.24 36.57
CA LYS A 276 23.22 38.04 35.37
C LYS A 276 22.32 36.80 35.49
N VAL A 277 22.86 35.66 35.92
CA VAL A 277 22.11 34.40 36.11
C VAL A 277 21.07 34.50 37.23
N PHE A 278 21.29 35.31 38.27
CA PHE A 278 20.33 35.51 39.37
C PHE A 278 19.20 36.51 39.05
N LEU A 279 19.37 37.38 38.04
CA LEU A 279 18.38 38.38 37.63
C LEU A 279 17.55 37.97 36.41
N THR A 280 18.04 37.01 35.61
CA THR A 280 17.29 36.38 34.54
C THR A 280 16.24 35.45 35.13
N LYS A 281 14.98 35.87 35.06
CA LYS A 281 13.86 34.96 35.26
C LYS A 281 13.83 34.08 34.01
N TYR A 282 14.60 33.00 34.03
CA TYR A 282 14.61 31.98 33.01
C TYR A 282 13.21 31.36 32.95
N HIS A 283 12.57 31.48 31.79
CA HIS A 283 11.23 30.97 31.54
C HIS A 283 11.37 29.69 30.73
N PHE A 284 10.76 28.61 31.22
CA PHE A 284 10.77 27.35 30.50
C PHE A 284 9.43 26.66 30.68
N VAL A 285 9.03 25.91 29.68
CA VAL A 285 7.72 25.25 29.64
C VAL A 285 7.82 23.95 28.85
N ASN A 286 7.32 22.88 29.43
CA ASN A 286 7.19 21.64 28.68
C ASN A 286 5.87 21.59 27.89
N TRP A 287 5.76 20.61 27.00
CA TRP A 287 4.55 20.40 26.19
C TRP A 287 3.26 20.08 26.97
N SER A 288 3.34 19.91 28.29
CA SER A 288 2.22 19.70 29.21
C SER A 288 1.82 21.00 29.91
N GLY A 289 2.59 22.08 29.71
CA GLY A 289 2.41 23.38 30.35
C GLY A 289 3.03 23.48 31.75
N ASP A 290 3.78 22.45 32.18
CA ASP A 290 4.45 22.42 33.46
C ASP A 290 5.82 23.12 33.38
N HIS A 291 6.27 23.64 34.52
CA HIS A 291 7.55 24.35 34.68
C HIS A 291 8.49 23.55 35.58
N ASP A 292 8.53 22.23 35.37
CA ASP A 292 9.41 21.36 36.12
C ASP A 292 10.03 20.25 35.25
N PHE A 293 11.18 19.76 35.70
CA PHE A 293 12.06 18.90 34.91
C PHE A 293 12.50 17.67 35.69
N GLY A 294 12.93 16.63 34.97
CA GLY A 294 13.50 15.43 35.56
C GLY A 294 12.51 14.47 36.22
N TYR A 295 11.22 14.51 35.84
CA TYR A 295 10.18 13.60 36.35
C TYR A 295 9.67 12.62 35.28
N PRO A 296 10.38 11.50 35.02
CA PRO A 296 9.96 10.49 34.02
C PRO A 296 8.52 10.00 34.17
N SER A 297 8.00 9.97 35.40
CA SER A 297 6.62 9.61 35.68
C SER A 297 5.58 10.50 34.97
N ARG A 298 5.91 11.77 34.69
CA ARG A 298 5.02 12.77 34.08
C ARG A 298 5.20 12.92 32.58
N TRP A 299 6.28 12.35 32.05
CA TRP A 299 6.57 12.33 30.62
C TRP A 299 5.52 11.56 29.83
N ARG A 300 5.31 11.99 28.59
CA ARG A 300 4.25 11.46 27.74
C ARG A 300 4.67 10.13 27.16
N THR A 301 3.77 9.15 27.17
CA THR A 301 4.03 7.87 26.51
C THR A 301 4.02 8.05 25.00
N ALA A 302 5.08 7.58 24.35
CA ALA A 302 5.28 7.59 22.92
C ALA A 302 5.32 6.16 22.39
N LYS A 303 4.54 5.87 21.35
CA LYS A 303 4.41 4.55 20.73
C LYS A 303 4.88 4.57 19.29
N LEU A 304 5.83 3.70 18.97
CA LEU A 304 6.27 3.46 17.60
C LEU A 304 5.14 2.77 16.83
N VAL A 305 4.72 3.35 15.71
CA VAL A 305 3.65 2.81 14.85
C VAL A 305 4.11 2.67 13.40
N GLY A 306 3.61 1.62 12.73
CA GLY A 306 4.08 1.25 11.40
C GLY A 306 5.34 0.38 11.45
N ALA A 307 5.80 -0.05 10.28
CA ALA A 307 6.96 -0.92 10.11
C ALA A 307 7.51 -0.75 8.69
N PRO A 308 8.77 -1.13 8.43
CA PRO A 308 9.31 -1.15 7.07
C PRO A 308 8.41 -1.97 6.16
N ASN A 309 8.10 -1.42 4.98
CA ASN A 309 7.30 -2.15 4.00
C ASN A 309 8.01 -3.47 3.61
N LEU A 310 7.26 -4.50 3.19
CA LEU A 310 7.80 -5.84 2.92
C LEU A 310 8.98 -5.81 1.93
N MET A 311 8.93 -4.95 0.91
CA MET A 311 10.00 -4.86 -0.08
C MET A 311 11.25 -4.19 0.50
N THR A 312 11.09 -3.13 1.29
CA THR A 312 12.16 -2.48 2.06
C THR A 312 12.78 -3.48 3.04
N ALA A 313 11.96 -4.17 3.83
CA ALA A 313 12.39 -5.21 4.77
C ALA A 313 13.17 -6.34 4.06
N LEU A 314 12.65 -6.88 2.95
CA LEU A 314 13.34 -7.92 2.17
C LEU A 314 14.64 -7.43 1.55
N SER A 315 14.65 -6.21 1.03
CA SER A 315 15.84 -5.62 0.41
C SER A 315 16.95 -5.32 1.42
N LYS A 316 16.60 -4.91 2.64
CA LYS A 316 17.54 -4.72 3.76
C LYS A 316 18.05 -6.06 4.30
N GLN A 317 17.16 -7.04 4.54
CA GLN A 317 17.54 -8.36 5.07
C GLN A 317 18.39 -9.16 4.06
N TYR A 318 18.10 -9.02 2.77
CA TYR A 318 18.82 -9.68 1.70
C TYR A 318 19.32 -8.63 0.70
N PRO A 319 20.54 -8.08 0.87
CA PRO A 319 21.05 -7.01 -0.01
C PRO A 319 21.17 -7.43 -1.48
N LYS A 320 21.20 -8.74 -1.77
CA LYS A 320 21.17 -9.32 -3.12
C LYS A 320 19.77 -9.73 -3.59
N PHE A 321 18.71 -9.39 -2.85
CA PHE A 321 17.32 -9.75 -3.16
C PHE A 321 16.96 -9.38 -4.60
N TRP A 322 17.25 -8.14 -4.99
CA TRP A 322 16.97 -7.65 -6.34
C TRP A 322 17.79 -8.38 -7.41
N LEU A 323 19.05 -8.73 -7.12
CA LEU A 323 19.85 -9.55 -8.03
C LEU A 323 19.25 -10.96 -8.19
N LEU A 324 18.81 -11.59 -7.10
CA LEU A 324 18.18 -12.91 -7.14
C LEU A 324 16.83 -12.87 -7.89
N ALA A 325 16.00 -11.87 -7.60
CA ALA A 325 14.74 -11.64 -8.30
C ALA A 325 14.96 -11.41 -9.80
N PHE A 326 15.99 -10.62 -10.15
CA PHE A 326 16.40 -10.42 -11.54
C PHE A 326 16.89 -11.72 -12.20
N LEU A 327 17.71 -12.52 -11.52
CA LEU A 327 18.18 -13.81 -12.05
C LEU A 327 17.04 -14.81 -12.25
N LEU A 328 16.07 -14.86 -11.33
CA LEU A 328 14.89 -15.73 -11.44
C LEU A 328 13.98 -15.31 -12.60
N THR A 329 13.77 -14.00 -12.78
CA THR A 329 12.94 -13.47 -13.87
C THR A 329 13.61 -13.63 -15.23
N THR A 330 14.93 -13.47 -15.32
CA THR A 330 15.68 -13.73 -16.56
C THR A 330 15.70 -15.23 -16.90
N PHE A 331 15.97 -16.11 -15.94
CA PHE A 331 15.97 -17.56 -16.15
C PHE A 331 14.59 -18.09 -16.60
N SER A 332 13.51 -17.61 -15.98
CA SER A 332 12.15 -17.98 -16.40
C SER A 332 11.83 -17.44 -17.80
N SER A 333 12.27 -16.22 -18.12
CA SER A 333 12.13 -15.64 -19.47
C SER A 333 12.87 -16.46 -20.54
N PHE A 334 14.12 -16.89 -20.28
CA PHE A 334 14.86 -17.77 -21.18
C PHE A 334 14.18 -19.13 -21.35
N SER A 335 13.61 -19.68 -20.28
CA SER A 335 12.85 -20.94 -20.34
C SER A 335 11.61 -20.81 -21.24
N VAL A 336 10.88 -19.69 -21.14
CA VAL A 336 9.71 -19.40 -21.99
C VAL A 336 10.13 -19.20 -23.45
N ILE A 337 11.19 -18.42 -23.70
CA ILE A 337 11.72 -18.19 -25.05
C ILE A 337 12.21 -19.49 -25.68
N GLY A 338 12.96 -20.31 -24.93
CA GLY A 338 13.43 -21.61 -25.36
C GLY A 338 12.28 -22.57 -25.70
N TRP A 339 11.26 -22.64 -24.84
CA TRP A 339 10.04 -23.40 -25.11
C TRP A 339 9.32 -22.92 -26.37
N MET A 340 9.21 -21.61 -26.56
CA MET A 340 8.56 -21.01 -27.73
C MET A 340 9.37 -21.27 -29.01
N ALA A 341 10.70 -21.15 -28.95
CA ALA A 341 11.61 -21.47 -30.05
C ALA A 341 11.56 -22.96 -30.41
N TYR A 342 11.57 -23.85 -29.41
CA TYR A 342 11.38 -25.29 -29.59
C TYR A 342 10.05 -25.60 -30.28
N ARG A 343 8.96 -24.94 -29.84
CA ARG A 343 7.64 -25.09 -30.44
C ARG A 343 7.63 -24.65 -31.91
N LEU A 344 8.28 -23.53 -32.24
CA LEU A 344 8.42 -23.02 -33.61
C LEU A 344 9.29 -23.94 -34.48
N TYR A 345 10.39 -24.46 -33.93
CA TYR A 345 11.25 -25.44 -34.59
C TYR A 345 10.49 -26.71 -34.95
N LYS A 346 9.73 -27.25 -33.99
CA LYS A 346 8.86 -28.41 -34.20
C LYS A 346 7.81 -28.12 -35.28
N PHE A 347 7.22 -26.92 -35.29
CA PHE A 347 6.22 -26.51 -36.27
C PHE A 347 6.79 -26.42 -37.70
N LYS A 348 8.00 -25.89 -37.87
CA LYS A 348 8.67 -25.81 -39.20
C LYS A 348 9.07 -27.17 -39.77
N ARG A 349 9.29 -28.17 -38.91
CA ARG A 349 9.66 -29.54 -39.33
C ARG A 349 8.46 -30.47 -39.53
N MET A 350 7.23 -29.99 -39.35
CA MET A 350 6.06 -30.76 -39.74
C MET A 350 6.00 -30.79 -41.27
N PRO A 351 5.92 -31.97 -41.91
CA PRO A 351 5.78 -32.06 -43.35
C PRO A 351 4.51 -31.34 -43.81
N ALA A 352 4.57 -30.70 -44.98
CA ALA A 352 3.42 -30.01 -45.54
C ALA A 352 2.27 -31.00 -45.78
N ARG A 353 1.03 -30.56 -45.49
CA ARG A 353 -0.22 -31.35 -45.54
C ARG A 353 -0.37 -32.22 -46.81
N HIS A 354 0.25 -31.81 -47.91
CA HIS A 354 0.16 -32.50 -49.20
C HIS A 354 0.97 -33.81 -49.30
N ASP A 355 1.98 -34.01 -48.44
CA ASP A 355 2.81 -35.22 -48.44
C ASP A 355 2.23 -36.33 -47.53
N PHE A 356 1.28 -35.99 -46.67
CA PHE A 356 0.64 -36.93 -45.73
C PHE A 356 -0.52 -37.73 -46.36
N GLU A 357 -1.11 -37.26 -47.46
CA GLU A 357 -2.23 -37.93 -48.14
C GLU A 357 -1.82 -39.19 -48.93
N LYS A 358 -0.53 -39.38 -49.22
CA LYS A 358 -0.05 -40.51 -50.03
C LYS A 358 0.36 -41.75 -49.23
N GLY A 359 0.48 -41.67 -47.90
CA GLY A 359 0.87 -42.80 -47.04
C GLY A 359 -0.33 -43.47 -46.36
N SER A 360 -0.37 -44.81 -46.34
CA SER A 360 -1.40 -45.62 -45.66
C SER A 360 -1.58 -45.23 -44.17
N THR A 361 -0.51 -44.78 -43.53
CA THR A 361 -0.48 -44.24 -42.16
C THR A 361 -1.25 -42.93 -41.99
N GLY A 362 -1.39 -42.11 -43.04
CA GLY A 362 -2.15 -40.86 -43.01
C GLY A 362 -3.65 -41.08 -42.80
N LYS A 363 -4.22 -42.16 -43.35
CA LYS A 363 -5.65 -42.51 -43.14
C LYS A 363 -5.94 -42.95 -41.71
N ILE A 364 -5.04 -43.73 -41.10
CA ILE A 364 -5.17 -44.21 -39.72
C ILE A 364 -5.04 -43.03 -38.74
N VAL A 365 -4.10 -42.11 -39.00
CA VAL A 365 -3.89 -40.92 -38.18
C VAL A 365 -5.01 -39.89 -38.39
N LEU A 366 -5.55 -39.71 -39.60
CA LEU A 366 -6.72 -38.84 -39.84
C LEU A 366 -7.98 -39.37 -39.16
N ALA A 367 -8.22 -40.69 -39.19
CA ALA A 367 -9.31 -41.32 -38.44
C ALA A 367 -9.14 -41.12 -36.92
N ALA A 368 -7.94 -41.33 -36.39
CA ALA A 368 -7.63 -41.13 -34.98
C ALA A 368 -7.67 -39.64 -34.55
N ILE A 369 -7.27 -38.70 -35.41
CA ILE A 369 -7.35 -37.26 -35.14
C ILE A 369 -8.81 -36.77 -35.18
N TYR A 370 -9.65 -37.33 -36.06
CA TYR A 370 -11.09 -37.07 -36.03
C TYR A 370 -11.72 -37.53 -34.71
N GLU A 371 -11.23 -38.65 -34.17
CA GLU A 371 -11.62 -39.17 -32.84
C GLU A 371 -11.03 -38.38 -31.66
N THR A 372 -9.89 -37.70 -31.85
CA THR A 372 -9.13 -37.04 -30.76
C THR A 372 -9.23 -35.50 -30.79
N THR A 373 -10.16 -34.93 -31.56
CA THR A 373 -10.69 -33.60 -31.21
C THR A 373 -11.51 -33.79 -29.95
N SER A 374 -10.88 -33.65 -28.79
CA SER A 374 -11.45 -33.94 -27.48
C SER A 374 -12.71 -33.11 -27.26
N VAL A 375 -13.87 -33.69 -27.62
CA VAL A 375 -15.18 -33.28 -27.14
C VAL A 375 -15.02 -33.16 -25.62
N SER A 376 -15.19 -31.94 -25.11
CA SER A 376 -15.10 -31.66 -23.68
C SER A 376 -15.87 -32.72 -22.91
N HIS A 377 -15.38 -33.16 -21.76
CA HIS A 377 -16.09 -34.16 -20.95
C HIS A 377 -17.55 -33.72 -20.69
N GLN A 378 -17.78 -32.41 -20.55
CA GLN A 378 -19.09 -31.78 -20.44
C GLN A 378 -19.93 -31.87 -21.73
N GLN A 379 -19.31 -31.75 -22.90
CA GLN A 379 -19.98 -31.95 -24.19
C GLN A 379 -20.40 -33.42 -24.39
N LYS A 380 -19.57 -34.39 -24.00
CA LYS A 380 -19.94 -35.82 -24.06
C LYS A 380 -21.18 -36.10 -23.20
N ILE A 381 -21.20 -35.56 -21.98
CA ILE A 381 -22.34 -35.65 -21.07
C ILE A 381 -23.59 -35.02 -21.69
N THR A 382 -23.47 -33.85 -22.31
CA THR A 382 -24.61 -33.15 -22.94
C THR A 382 -25.14 -33.91 -24.15
N THR A 383 -24.27 -34.53 -24.95
CA THR A 383 -24.67 -35.41 -26.06
C THR A 383 -25.39 -36.65 -25.56
N GLN A 384 -24.89 -37.31 -24.52
CA GLN A 384 -25.56 -38.47 -23.91
C GLN A 384 -26.93 -38.09 -23.34
N ALA A 385 -27.03 -36.94 -22.67
CA ALA A 385 -28.30 -36.42 -22.17
C ALA A 385 -29.30 -36.19 -23.31
N ARG A 386 -28.87 -35.57 -24.42
CA ARG A 386 -29.71 -35.35 -25.61
C ARG A 386 -30.20 -36.69 -26.20
N THR A 387 -29.30 -37.65 -26.40
CA THR A 387 -29.67 -38.97 -26.94
C THR A 387 -30.70 -39.68 -26.07
N TYR A 388 -30.55 -39.63 -24.74
CA TYR A 388 -31.52 -40.23 -23.83
C TYR A 388 -32.89 -39.55 -23.90
N ILE A 389 -32.92 -38.22 -23.99
CA ILE A 389 -34.18 -37.45 -24.15
C ILE A 389 -34.86 -37.82 -25.47
N GLU A 390 -34.11 -37.89 -26.57
CA GLU A 390 -34.65 -38.25 -27.90
C GLU A 390 -35.21 -39.67 -27.93
N GLN A 391 -34.57 -40.63 -27.24
CA GLN A 391 -35.03 -42.02 -27.13
C GLN A 391 -36.25 -42.21 -26.23
N ASN A 392 -36.55 -41.24 -25.36
CA ASN A 392 -37.62 -41.30 -24.36
C ASN A 392 -38.53 -40.06 -24.41
N ILE A 393 -38.69 -39.49 -25.61
CA ILE A 393 -39.25 -38.15 -25.79
C ILE A 393 -40.71 -38.04 -25.31
N ASP A 394 -41.47 -39.12 -25.46
CA ASP A 394 -42.87 -39.33 -25.12
C ASP A 394 -43.10 -39.65 -23.63
N LYS A 395 -42.04 -39.95 -22.87
CA LYS A 395 -42.12 -40.33 -21.45
C LYS A 395 -42.04 -39.11 -20.53
N PRO A 396 -42.54 -39.20 -19.28
CA PRO A 396 -42.31 -38.15 -18.28
C PRO A 396 -40.81 -38.07 -17.93
N LEU A 397 -40.15 -37.00 -18.36
CA LEU A 397 -38.73 -36.74 -18.09
C LEU A 397 -38.58 -35.64 -17.03
N SER A 398 -37.64 -35.82 -16.12
CA SER A 398 -37.27 -34.83 -15.11
C SER A 398 -35.74 -34.70 -14.99
N SER A 399 -35.27 -33.67 -14.28
CA SER A 399 -33.84 -33.49 -13.99
C SER A 399 -33.25 -34.64 -13.20
N GLU A 400 -34.05 -35.26 -12.34
CA GLU A 400 -33.67 -36.39 -11.48
C GLU A 400 -33.44 -37.64 -12.34
N ILE A 401 -34.38 -37.94 -13.25
CA ILE A 401 -34.29 -39.08 -14.17
C ILE A 401 -33.04 -38.96 -15.07
N LEU A 402 -32.77 -37.75 -15.57
CA LEU A 402 -31.58 -37.49 -16.39
C LEU A 402 -30.29 -37.65 -15.58
N ALA A 403 -30.26 -37.15 -14.34
CA ALA A 403 -29.08 -37.24 -13.50
C ALA A 403 -28.77 -38.70 -13.11
N GLU A 404 -29.81 -39.47 -12.80
CA GLU A 404 -29.72 -40.91 -12.51
C GLU A 404 -29.19 -41.69 -13.72
N HIS A 405 -29.75 -41.46 -14.92
CA HIS A 405 -29.30 -42.13 -16.14
C HIS A 405 -27.83 -41.82 -16.48
N LEU A 406 -27.38 -40.59 -16.19
CA LEU A 406 -26.01 -40.14 -16.44
C LEU A 406 -25.06 -40.44 -15.27
N ALA A 407 -25.52 -41.15 -14.23
CA ALA A 407 -24.75 -41.51 -13.05
C ALA A 407 -24.08 -40.30 -12.36
N MET A 408 -24.83 -39.19 -12.21
CA MET A 408 -24.35 -37.97 -11.56
C MET A 408 -25.39 -37.33 -10.64
N SER A 409 -24.96 -36.41 -9.79
CA SER A 409 -25.90 -35.63 -8.98
C SER A 409 -26.66 -34.61 -9.83
N VAL A 410 -27.91 -34.31 -9.46
CA VAL A 410 -28.74 -33.26 -10.11
C VAL A 410 -28.01 -31.91 -10.14
N ARG A 411 -27.27 -31.57 -9.08
CA ARG A 411 -26.47 -30.35 -8.99
C ARG A 411 -25.35 -30.30 -10.04
N GLN A 412 -24.70 -31.42 -10.32
CA GLN A 412 -23.68 -31.50 -11.38
C GLN A 412 -24.31 -31.35 -12.76
N LEU A 413 -25.45 -32.02 -13.02
CA LEU A 413 -26.19 -31.87 -14.28
C LEU A 413 -26.58 -30.41 -14.53
N GLN A 414 -27.15 -29.73 -13.52
CA GLN A 414 -27.53 -28.32 -13.61
C GLN A 414 -26.33 -27.42 -13.94
N ARG A 415 -25.17 -27.67 -13.33
CA ARG A 415 -23.94 -26.91 -13.61
C ARG A 415 -23.48 -27.10 -15.06
N ILE A 416 -23.44 -28.35 -15.54
CA ILE A 416 -22.98 -28.69 -16.90
C ILE A 416 -23.91 -28.07 -17.95
N VAL A 417 -25.23 -28.23 -17.79
CA VAL A 417 -26.22 -27.66 -18.73
C VAL A 417 -26.18 -26.14 -18.73
N LYS A 418 -25.95 -25.50 -17.57
CA LYS A 418 -25.78 -24.04 -17.49
C LYS A 418 -24.50 -23.57 -18.16
N GLU A 419 -23.40 -24.29 -18.03
CA GLU A 419 -22.10 -23.94 -18.63
C GLU A 419 -22.14 -24.05 -20.16
N GLU A 420 -22.61 -25.18 -20.69
CA GLU A 420 -22.63 -25.53 -22.12
C GLU A 420 -23.79 -24.86 -22.87
N MET A 421 -25.02 -24.91 -22.31
CA MET A 421 -26.24 -24.53 -23.03
C MET A 421 -26.88 -23.22 -22.52
N LYS A 422 -26.29 -22.58 -21.50
CA LYS A 422 -26.83 -21.37 -20.83
C LYS A 422 -28.30 -21.53 -20.41
N SER A 423 -28.70 -22.74 -20.03
CA SER A 423 -30.09 -23.13 -19.80
C SER A 423 -30.23 -24.00 -18.54
N THR A 424 -31.46 -24.34 -18.17
CA THR A 424 -31.77 -25.32 -17.11
C THR A 424 -32.02 -26.71 -17.73
N PRO A 425 -31.83 -27.82 -16.98
CA PRO A 425 -32.14 -29.16 -17.49
C PRO A 425 -33.59 -29.32 -17.98
N THR A 426 -34.56 -28.73 -17.27
CA THR A 426 -35.97 -28.75 -17.68
C THR A 426 -36.18 -28.04 -19.02
N ASN A 427 -35.59 -26.85 -19.18
CA ASN A 427 -35.69 -26.13 -20.44
C ASN A 427 -34.94 -26.83 -21.57
N PHE A 428 -33.84 -27.53 -21.26
CA PHE A 428 -33.12 -28.37 -22.21
C PHE A 428 -33.98 -29.52 -22.75
N ILE A 429 -34.75 -30.21 -21.88
CA ILE A 429 -35.74 -31.21 -22.31
C ILE A 429 -36.78 -30.57 -23.25
N HIS A 430 -37.34 -29.41 -22.86
CA HIS A 430 -38.33 -28.72 -23.70
C HIS A 430 -37.78 -28.36 -25.07
N ILE A 431 -36.55 -27.82 -25.15
CA ILE A 431 -35.91 -27.46 -26.43
C ILE A 431 -35.83 -28.67 -27.36
N ILE A 432 -35.37 -29.83 -26.86
CA ILE A 432 -35.26 -31.04 -27.68
C ILE A 432 -36.64 -31.53 -28.15
N ARG A 433 -37.67 -31.46 -27.28
CA ARG A 433 -39.05 -31.77 -27.65
C ARG A 433 -39.59 -30.83 -28.73
N LEU A 434 -39.31 -29.54 -28.62
CA LEU A 434 -39.71 -28.54 -29.62
C LEU A 434 -38.98 -28.75 -30.95
N GLU A 435 -37.69 -29.11 -30.93
CA GLU A 435 -36.92 -29.45 -32.13
C GLU A 435 -37.51 -30.66 -32.86
N LYS A 436 -37.88 -31.71 -32.12
CA LYS A 436 -38.57 -32.87 -32.70
C LYS A 436 -39.95 -32.50 -33.23
N ALA A 437 -40.74 -31.75 -32.46
CA ALA A 437 -42.05 -31.30 -32.88
C ALA A 437 -41.98 -30.46 -34.16
N ALA A 438 -40.98 -29.59 -34.31
CA ALA A 438 -40.76 -28.81 -35.51
C ALA A 438 -40.43 -29.70 -36.72
N ALA A 439 -39.69 -30.80 -36.53
CA ALA A 439 -39.45 -31.78 -37.58
C ALA A 439 -40.75 -32.51 -37.99
N MET A 440 -41.56 -32.94 -37.02
CA MET A 440 -42.84 -33.60 -37.28
C MET A 440 -43.85 -32.67 -37.97
N LEU A 441 -43.89 -31.39 -37.56
CA LEU A 441 -44.72 -30.35 -38.21
C LEU A 441 -44.28 -30.11 -39.66
N LYS A 442 -42.97 -30.09 -39.93
CA LYS A 442 -42.42 -29.97 -41.30
C LYS A 442 -42.79 -31.15 -42.19
N ASN A 443 -42.81 -32.35 -41.61
CA ASN A 443 -43.10 -33.59 -42.33
C ASN A 443 -44.61 -33.91 -42.41
N LYS A 444 -45.46 -33.07 -41.81
CA LYS A 444 -46.93 -33.27 -41.72
C LYS A 444 -47.30 -34.61 -41.08
N GLU A 445 -46.57 -35.01 -40.04
CA GLU A 445 -46.76 -36.29 -39.33
C GLU A 445 -47.99 -36.30 -38.40
N GLY A 446 -48.73 -35.20 -38.29
CA GLY A 446 -49.95 -35.09 -37.49
C GLY A 446 -50.44 -33.65 -37.35
N ASN A 447 -51.57 -33.45 -36.68
CA ASN A 447 -52.01 -32.09 -36.30
C ASN A 447 -51.22 -31.57 -35.08
N VAL A 448 -51.31 -30.27 -34.80
CA VAL A 448 -50.54 -29.59 -33.73
C VAL A 448 -50.75 -30.25 -32.36
N THR A 449 -51.98 -30.67 -32.07
CA THR A 449 -52.34 -31.30 -30.80
C THR A 449 -51.75 -32.70 -30.69
N GLU A 450 -51.86 -33.51 -31.75
CA GLU A 450 -51.26 -34.86 -31.82
C GLU A 450 -49.74 -34.81 -31.66
N ILE A 451 -49.07 -33.87 -32.33
CA ILE A 451 -47.61 -33.70 -32.25
C ILE A 451 -47.20 -33.27 -30.84
N ALA A 452 -47.95 -32.38 -30.20
CA ALA A 452 -47.67 -31.95 -28.82
C ALA A 452 -47.64 -33.14 -27.85
N TYR A 453 -48.65 -34.02 -27.93
CA TYR A 453 -48.70 -35.23 -27.11
C TYR A 453 -47.63 -36.25 -27.52
N ALA A 454 -47.37 -36.42 -28.81
CA ALA A 454 -46.36 -37.36 -29.32
C ALA A 454 -44.93 -37.03 -28.87
N VAL A 455 -44.60 -35.75 -28.68
CA VAL A 455 -43.30 -35.33 -28.14
C VAL A 455 -43.30 -35.16 -26.61
N GLY A 456 -44.36 -35.63 -25.92
CA GLY A 456 -44.41 -35.73 -24.46
C GLY A 456 -44.90 -34.48 -23.71
N PHE A 457 -45.61 -33.56 -24.36
CA PHE A 457 -46.35 -32.50 -23.63
C PHE A 457 -47.72 -33.01 -23.19
N ASN A 458 -48.11 -32.69 -21.96
CA ASN A 458 -49.43 -33.05 -21.43
C ASN A 458 -50.52 -32.01 -21.74
N ASP A 459 -50.16 -30.88 -22.36
CA ASP A 459 -51.06 -29.78 -22.71
C ASP A 459 -50.59 -29.11 -24.01
N SER A 460 -51.46 -29.10 -25.02
CA SER A 460 -51.21 -28.48 -26.33
C SER A 460 -51.12 -26.95 -26.25
N SER A 461 -51.77 -26.32 -25.27
CA SER A 461 -51.69 -24.87 -25.01
C SER A 461 -50.31 -24.51 -24.47
N HIS A 462 -49.82 -25.29 -23.50
CA HIS A 462 -48.46 -25.16 -22.96
C HIS A 462 -47.40 -25.34 -24.04
N PHE A 463 -47.54 -26.39 -24.87
CA PHE A 463 -46.68 -26.62 -26.03
C PHE A 463 -46.67 -25.42 -26.98
N SER A 464 -47.84 -24.92 -27.38
CA SER A 464 -47.95 -23.83 -28.35
C SER A 464 -47.29 -22.53 -27.86
N ARG A 465 -47.40 -22.24 -26.56
CA ARG A 465 -46.73 -21.10 -25.92
C ARG A 465 -45.21 -21.23 -25.97
N LEU A 466 -44.67 -22.38 -25.58
CA LEU A 466 -43.23 -22.64 -25.59
C LEU A 466 -42.66 -22.69 -27.02
N PHE A 467 -43.39 -23.28 -27.96
CA PHE A 467 -43.01 -23.33 -29.36
C PHE A 467 -42.92 -21.92 -29.96
N LYS A 468 -43.92 -21.06 -29.71
CA LYS A 468 -43.89 -19.66 -30.14
C LYS A 468 -42.75 -18.88 -29.49
N GLN A 469 -42.46 -19.14 -28.22
CA GLN A 469 -41.33 -18.51 -27.52
C GLN A 469 -39.98 -18.92 -28.13
N TYR A 470 -39.82 -20.18 -28.54
CA TYR A 470 -38.56 -20.71 -29.08
C TYR A 470 -38.35 -20.37 -30.57
N TYR A 471 -39.38 -20.51 -31.40
CA TYR A 471 -39.30 -20.30 -32.86
C TYR A 471 -39.82 -18.93 -33.32
N GLY A 472 -40.41 -18.12 -32.44
CA GLY A 472 -40.97 -16.80 -32.76
C GLY A 472 -42.36 -16.83 -33.42
N ILE A 473 -42.83 -17.98 -33.91
CA ILE A 473 -44.13 -18.16 -34.56
C ILE A 473 -44.90 -19.34 -33.97
N SER A 474 -46.23 -19.33 -34.06
CA SER A 474 -47.06 -20.41 -33.53
C SER A 474 -46.86 -21.71 -34.33
N PRO A 475 -47.06 -22.90 -33.71
CA PRO A 475 -46.97 -24.17 -34.43
C PRO A 475 -47.84 -24.23 -35.69
N SER A 476 -49.08 -23.72 -35.62
CA SER A 476 -50.00 -23.70 -36.76
C SER A 476 -49.48 -22.86 -37.94
N HIS A 477 -48.85 -21.72 -37.62
CA HIS A 477 -48.25 -20.85 -38.64
C HIS A 477 -46.93 -21.44 -39.17
N TYR A 478 -46.18 -22.15 -38.32
CA TYR A 478 -44.97 -22.88 -38.72
C TYR A 478 -45.27 -23.94 -39.79
N THR A 479 -46.43 -24.59 -39.73
CA THR A 479 -46.91 -25.53 -40.75
C THR A 479 -47.29 -24.83 -42.08
N GLN A 480 -47.89 -23.63 -42.02
CA GLN A 480 -48.35 -22.87 -43.20
C GLN A 480 -47.23 -22.19 -43.99
N GLN A 481 -46.08 -21.90 -43.37
CA GLN A 481 -44.98 -21.16 -44.00
C GLN A 481 -44.25 -21.92 -45.15
N ARG A 482 -44.78 -23.07 -45.59
CA ARG A 482 -44.34 -23.84 -46.77
C ARG A 482 -45.44 -24.02 -47.84
N GLU A 483 -46.55 -23.29 -47.77
CA GLU A 483 -47.48 -23.18 -48.90
C GLU A 483 -47.00 -22.22 -50.02
N GLY A 484 -45.77 -21.69 -49.91
CA GLY A 484 -45.10 -20.87 -50.92
C GLY A 484 -43.87 -21.55 -51.51
#